data_AF-A0A0L0G0I9-F1
#
_entry.id   AF-A0A0L0G0I9-F1
#
_cell.length_a   1.000
_cell.length_b   1.000
_cell.length_c   1.000
_cell.angle_alpha   90.00
_cell.angle_beta   90.00
_cell.angle_gamma   90.00
#
_symmetry.space_group_name_H-M   'P 1'
#
loop_
_entity.id
_entity.type
_entity.pdbx_description
1 polymer ?
#
loop_
_entity_poly.entity_id
_entity_poly.type
_entity_poly.pdbx_seq_one_letter_code
_entity_poly.pdbx_strand_id
1 'polypeptide(L)'
;DVISHNTANYTAWQYRRDILIALNMDLRNELRYTSDMGAQNVKNYQIWHHRRFLVQQLNYGAEEIDYCNELLEDDSKNYHAWTHRQWALKEFNEWDNELKYIELLLNQDVRNNSAWNHRHFVITNTTGYTNEVMDREVVYTLDKIKIAPNNESPWNYLTGALLCGKLTSVPEVKTFAEEMMDKGIRSPYVAATLAKVYEEEFAQGREESRKEAVNMYDKLSSDLDGIRRAYWEHRKEALLSA
;
A
#
# COMPACT_ATOMS: atom_id res chain seq x y z
N ASP A 1 -1.98 -31.47 22.44
CA ASP A 1 -2.82 -30.74 23.42
C ASP A 1 -4.13 -30.28 22.74
N VAL A 2 -5.03 -29.56 23.42
CA VAL A 2 -6.31 -29.10 22.82
C VAL A 2 -6.09 -28.17 21.61
N ILE A 3 -5.07 -27.32 21.66
CA ILE A 3 -4.73 -26.36 20.59
C ILE A 3 -4.15 -27.10 19.38
N SER A 4 -3.35 -28.14 19.58
CA SER A 4 -2.79 -28.96 18.50
C SER A 4 -3.86 -29.75 17.74
N HIS A 5 -5.00 -30.07 18.39
CA HIS A 5 -6.14 -30.71 17.73
C HIS A 5 -7.06 -29.71 17.05
N ASN A 6 -7.19 -28.50 17.60
CA ASN A 6 -7.98 -27.42 17.00
C ASN A 6 -7.32 -26.06 17.31
N THR A 7 -6.47 -25.60 16.40
CA THR A 7 -5.72 -24.35 16.55
C THR A 7 -6.64 -23.13 16.55
N ALA A 8 -7.89 -23.24 16.08
CA ALA A 8 -8.87 -22.17 16.06
C ALA A 8 -9.71 -22.07 17.35
N ASN A 9 -9.52 -22.96 18.33
CA ASN A 9 -10.27 -22.95 19.59
C ASN A 9 -9.84 -21.76 20.48
N TYR A 10 -10.55 -20.64 20.35
CA TYR A 10 -10.24 -19.41 21.08
C TYR A 10 -10.36 -19.54 22.60
N THR A 11 -11.23 -20.43 23.11
CA THR A 11 -11.36 -20.70 24.55
C THR A 11 -10.09 -21.34 25.11
N ALA A 12 -9.50 -22.28 24.38
CA ALA A 12 -8.23 -22.90 24.76
C ALA A 12 -7.08 -21.88 24.79
N TRP A 13 -7.03 -20.97 23.81
CA TRP A 13 -6.05 -19.88 23.79
C TRP A 13 -6.24 -18.88 24.92
N GLN A 14 -7.47 -18.52 25.26
CA GLN A 14 -7.73 -17.64 26.41
C GLN A 14 -7.25 -18.29 27.71
N TYR A 15 -7.66 -19.54 27.95
CA TYR A 15 -7.25 -20.25 29.16
C TYR A 15 -5.73 -20.44 29.24
N ARG A 16 -5.05 -20.65 28.10
CA ARG A 16 -3.58 -20.68 28.04
C ARG A 16 -2.95 -19.36 28.47
N ARG A 17 -3.47 -18.21 28.04
CA ARG A 17 -2.99 -16.89 28.51
C ARG A 17 -3.15 -16.73 30.00
N ASP A 18 -4.30 -17.11 30.54
CA ASP A 18 -4.57 -17.02 31.98
C ASP A 18 -3.57 -17.87 32.78
N ILE A 19 -3.26 -19.08 32.32
CA ILE A 19 -2.25 -19.96 32.93
C ILE A 19 -0.84 -19.36 32.84
N LEU A 20 -0.45 -18.82 31.68
CA LEU A 20 0.88 -18.23 31.50
C LEU A 20 1.13 -17.10 32.51
N ILE A 21 0.13 -16.25 32.73
CA ILE A 21 0.21 -15.16 33.72
C ILE A 21 0.17 -15.70 35.14
N ALA A 22 -0.82 -16.56 35.46
CA ALA A 22 -1.02 -17.05 36.83
C ALA A 22 0.18 -17.87 37.36
N LEU A 23 0.87 -18.58 36.47
CA LEU A 23 2.05 -19.37 36.82
C LEU A 23 3.38 -18.61 36.62
N ASN A 24 3.33 -17.33 36.21
CA ASN A 24 4.51 -16.52 35.92
C ASN A 24 5.50 -17.23 34.97
N MET A 25 4.96 -17.80 33.88
CA MET A 25 5.73 -18.52 32.89
C MET A 25 6.62 -17.57 32.09
N ASP A 26 7.76 -18.08 31.60
CA ASP A 26 8.62 -17.32 30.69
C ASP A 26 7.95 -17.13 29.32
N LEU A 27 7.42 -15.93 29.10
CA LEU A 27 6.70 -15.56 27.88
C LEU A 27 7.58 -15.56 26.63
N ARG A 28 8.91 -15.49 26.76
CA ARG A 28 9.84 -15.59 25.62
C ARG A 28 9.84 -16.99 25.02
N ASN A 29 9.73 -18.01 25.87
CA ASN A 29 9.59 -19.39 25.43
C ASN A 29 8.26 -19.59 24.70
N GLU A 30 7.20 -18.94 25.20
CA GLU A 30 5.89 -18.96 24.55
C GLU A 30 5.89 -18.22 23.20
N LEU A 31 6.60 -17.10 23.07
CA LEU A 31 6.75 -16.42 21.78
C LEU A 31 7.39 -17.33 20.72
N ARG A 32 8.43 -18.08 21.06
CA ARG A 32 9.04 -19.06 20.14
C ARG A 32 8.03 -20.14 19.73
N TYR A 33 7.24 -20.64 20.67
CA TYR A 33 6.13 -21.55 20.36
C TYR A 33 5.13 -20.94 19.36
N THR A 34 4.82 -19.64 19.47
CA THR A 34 3.95 -18.98 18.47
C THR A 34 4.58 -18.87 17.09
N SER A 35 5.89 -18.65 17.01
CA SER A 35 6.62 -18.64 15.73
C SER A 35 6.56 -20.00 15.04
N ASP A 36 6.87 -21.08 15.77
CA ASP A 36 6.84 -22.46 15.25
C ASP A 36 5.44 -22.86 14.77
N MET A 37 4.42 -22.55 15.57
CA MET A 37 3.02 -22.83 15.24
C MET A 37 2.52 -21.97 14.08
N GLY A 38 2.95 -20.71 14.02
CA GLY A 38 2.60 -19.74 12.98
C GLY A 38 3.13 -20.16 11.62
N ALA A 39 4.35 -20.69 11.55
CA ALA A 39 4.92 -21.23 10.31
C ALA A 39 4.07 -22.35 9.70
N GLN A 40 3.45 -23.19 10.54
CA GLN A 40 2.58 -24.29 10.10
C GLN A 40 1.13 -23.86 9.84
N ASN A 41 0.70 -22.71 10.39
CA ASN A 41 -0.70 -22.27 10.40
C ASN A 41 -0.83 -20.76 10.16
N VAL A 42 -0.17 -20.24 9.12
CA VAL A 42 -0.02 -18.79 8.85
C VAL A 42 -1.34 -17.99 8.80
N LYS A 43 -2.47 -18.64 8.46
CA LYS A 43 -3.80 -18.01 8.38
C LYS A 43 -4.63 -18.08 9.68
N ASN A 44 -4.07 -18.61 10.77
CA ASN A 44 -4.80 -18.76 12.02
C ASN A 44 -4.80 -17.46 12.84
N TYR A 45 -5.99 -16.87 13.01
CA TYR A 45 -6.17 -15.62 13.76
C TYR A 45 -5.78 -15.72 15.23
N GLN A 46 -6.01 -16.88 15.87
CA GLN A 46 -5.77 -17.05 17.30
C GLN A 46 -4.28 -17.06 17.62
N ILE A 47 -3.44 -17.63 16.74
CA ILE A 47 -1.97 -17.60 16.89
C ILE A 47 -1.46 -16.16 16.86
N TRP A 48 -1.88 -15.37 15.86
CA TRP A 48 -1.49 -13.96 15.75
C TRP A 48 -1.98 -13.13 16.93
N HIS A 49 -3.22 -13.36 17.38
CA HIS A 49 -3.75 -12.68 18.56
C HIS A 49 -3.00 -13.05 19.84
N HIS A 50 -2.63 -14.33 20.00
CA HIS A 50 -1.85 -14.79 21.13
C HIS A 50 -0.43 -14.20 21.12
N ARG A 51 0.21 -14.15 19.94
CA ARG A 51 1.51 -13.49 19.78
C ARG A 51 1.44 -12.01 20.19
N ARG A 52 0.45 -11.26 19.71
CA ARG A 52 0.26 -9.84 20.09
C ARG A 52 0.15 -9.65 21.59
N PHE A 53 -0.64 -10.49 22.27
CA PHE A 53 -0.73 -10.47 23.72
C PHE A 53 0.64 -10.64 24.39
N LEU A 54 1.44 -11.62 23.94
CA LEU A 54 2.76 -11.88 24.51
C LEU A 54 3.73 -10.72 24.29
N VAL A 55 3.75 -10.16 23.07
CA VAL A 55 4.58 -9.01 22.72
C VAL A 55 4.21 -7.79 23.58
N GLN A 56 2.92 -7.56 23.85
CA GLN A 56 2.45 -6.51 24.76
C GLN A 56 2.91 -6.74 26.20
N GLN A 57 2.82 -7.97 26.71
CA GLN A 57 3.30 -8.27 28.07
C GLN A 57 4.82 -8.09 28.22
N LEU A 58 5.57 -8.33 27.15
CA LEU A 58 7.03 -8.24 27.14
C LEU A 58 7.55 -6.85 26.74
N ASN A 59 6.71 -5.98 26.18
CA ASN A 59 7.09 -4.72 25.55
C ASN A 59 8.14 -4.89 24.43
N TYR A 60 7.94 -5.88 23.57
CA TYR A 60 8.89 -6.32 22.52
C TYR A 60 8.58 -5.71 21.14
N GLY A 61 8.39 -4.39 21.10
CA GLY A 61 8.07 -3.68 19.86
C GLY A 61 9.14 -3.85 18.78
N ALA A 62 10.38 -3.47 19.10
CA ALA A 62 11.51 -3.55 18.19
C ALA A 62 11.79 -4.99 17.71
N GLU A 63 11.78 -5.97 18.63
CA GLU A 63 11.99 -7.38 18.28
C GLU A 63 10.90 -7.91 17.35
N GLU A 64 9.67 -7.40 17.46
CA GLU A 64 8.58 -7.80 16.58
C GLU A 64 8.70 -7.18 15.18
N ILE A 65 9.28 -5.98 15.08
CA ILE A 65 9.66 -5.37 13.80
C ILE A 65 10.73 -6.24 13.11
N ASP A 66 11.73 -6.71 13.84
CA ASP A 66 12.77 -7.60 13.30
C ASP A 66 12.21 -8.94 12.85
N TYR A 67 11.34 -9.56 13.65
CA TYR A 67 10.63 -10.78 13.25
C TYR A 67 9.79 -10.58 11.98
N CYS A 68 9.13 -9.43 11.84
CA CYS A 68 8.40 -9.12 10.61
C CYS A 68 9.35 -8.93 9.41
N ASN A 69 10.58 -8.43 9.61
CA ASN A 69 11.58 -8.35 8.53
C ASN A 69 11.91 -9.75 8.02
N GLU A 70 12.21 -10.70 8.92
CA GLU A 70 12.52 -12.09 8.55
C GLU A 70 11.40 -12.74 7.71
N LEU A 71 10.14 -12.53 8.11
CA LEU A 71 9.00 -13.06 7.36
C LEU A 71 8.84 -12.42 5.97
N LEU A 72 9.17 -11.12 5.84
CA LEU A 72 9.07 -10.37 4.60
C LEU A 72 10.27 -10.56 3.67
N GLU A 73 11.41 -10.98 4.19
CA GLU A 73 12.54 -11.44 3.37
C GLU A 73 12.20 -12.73 2.62
N ASP A 74 11.48 -13.64 3.28
CA ASP A 74 11.05 -14.92 2.68
C ASP A 74 9.84 -14.75 1.75
N ASP A 75 8.84 -13.95 2.16
CA ASP A 75 7.71 -13.52 1.33
C ASP A 75 7.39 -12.03 1.51
N SER A 76 7.95 -11.21 0.62
CA SER A 76 7.78 -9.75 0.62
C SER A 76 6.33 -9.25 0.50
N LYS A 77 5.38 -10.14 0.16
CA LYS A 77 3.96 -9.83 0.02
C LYS A 77 3.09 -10.50 1.09
N ASN A 78 3.70 -11.11 2.11
CA ASN A 78 2.99 -11.75 3.20
C ASN A 78 2.05 -10.77 3.93
N TYR A 79 0.76 -10.92 3.67
CA TYR A 79 -0.28 -10.04 4.21
C TYR A 79 -0.32 -10.04 5.74
N HIS A 80 -0.08 -11.20 6.37
CA HIS A 80 -0.11 -11.32 7.82
C HIS A 80 1.09 -10.63 8.47
N ALA A 81 2.28 -10.76 7.88
CA ALA A 81 3.48 -10.04 8.32
C ALA A 81 3.28 -8.52 8.23
N TRP A 82 2.79 -8.01 7.09
CA TRP A 82 2.48 -6.58 6.94
C TRP A 82 1.43 -6.09 7.96
N THR A 83 0.34 -6.84 8.13
CA THR A 83 -0.71 -6.49 9.10
C THR A 83 -0.19 -6.52 10.54
N HIS A 84 0.70 -7.45 10.86
CA HIS A 84 1.30 -7.56 12.18
C HIS A 84 2.29 -6.42 12.43
N ARG A 85 3.15 -6.13 11.47
CA ARG A 85 4.09 -5.01 11.49
C ARG A 85 3.38 -3.67 11.72
N GLN A 86 2.30 -3.40 11.00
CA GLN A 86 1.50 -2.19 11.18
C GLN A 86 0.92 -2.06 12.59
N TRP A 87 0.50 -3.18 13.19
CA TRP A 87 0.06 -3.18 14.58
C TRP A 87 1.22 -2.87 15.54
N ALA A 88 2.38 -3.54 15.39
CA ALA A 88 3.53 -3.34 16.26
C ALA A 88 4.04 -1.88 16.20
N LEU A 89 4.14 -1.30 15.00
CA LEU A 89 4.50 0.12 14.82
C LEU A 89 3.58 1.06 15.60
N LYS A 90 2.27 0.82 15.55
CA LYS A 90 1.26 1.64 16.26
C LYS A 90 1.31 1.44 17.77
N GLU A 91 1.41 0.19 18.21
CA GLU A 91 1.38 -0.16 19.62
C GLU A 91 2.60 0.37 20.37
N PHE A 92 3.78 0.28 19.74
CA PHE A 92 5.07 0.58 20.39
C PHE A 92 5.74 1.86 19.90
N ASN A 93 5.13 2.56 18.93
CA ASN A 93 5.65 3.82 18.37
C ASN A 93 7.03 3.70 17.69
N GLU A 94 7.28 2.56 17.03
CA GLU A 94 8.59 2.18 16.43
C GLU A 94 8.79 2.74 15.00
N TRP A 95 8.62 4.04 14.79
CA TRP A 95 8.54 4.63 13.44
C TRP A 95 9.88 5.01 12.78
N ASP A 96 10.95 5.20 13.56
CA ASP A 96 12.15 5.99 13.19
C ASP A 96 12.90 5.50 11.93
N ASN A 97 12.77 4.24 11.55
CA ASN A 97 13.44 3.67 10.38
C ASN A 97 12.48 3.13 9.31
N GLU A 98 11.18 3.32 9.49
CA GLU A 98 10.22 2.62 8.66
C GLU A 98 10.20 3.12 7.22
N LEU A 99 10.37 4.44 7.01
CA LEU A 99 10.50 5.00 5.66
C LEU A 99 11.78 4.54 4.94
N LYS A 100 12.88 4.30 5.67
CA LYS A 100 14.13 3.76 5.11
C LYS A 100 13.94 2.30 4.69
N TYR A 101 13.23 1.52 5.51
CA TYR A 101 12.88 0.13 5.18
C TYR A 101 12.01 0.06 3.91
N ILE A 102 11.00 0.93 3.81
CA ILE A 102 10.17 1.04 2.60
C ILE A 102 11.02 1.42 1.38
N GLU A 103 11.96 2.35 1.52
CA GLU A 103 12.85 2.74 0.43
C GLU A 103 13.73 1.57 -0.04
N LEU A 104 14.27 0.78 0.89
CA LEU A 104 15.00 -0.45 0.56
C LEU A 104 14.14 -1.39 -0.28
N LEU A 105 12.90 -1.67 0.15
CA LEU A 105 11.99 -2.57 -0.56
C LEU A 105 11.61 -2.04 -1.94
N LEU A 106 11.34 -0.75 -2.08
CA LEU A 106 10.99 -0.13 -3.35
C LEU A 106 12.18 0.03 -4.31
N ASN A 107 13.41 0.03 -3.78
CA ASN A 107 14.62 -0.05 -4.59
C ASN A 107 14.88 -1.47 -5.10
N GLN A 108 14.49 -2.50 -4.34
CA GLN A 108 14.56 -3.91 -4.76
C GLN A 108 13.44 -4.25 -5.76
N ASP A 109 12.20 -3.88 -5.47
CA ASP A 109 11.06 -4.05 -6.35
C ASP A 109 10.10 -2.85 -6.27
N VAL A 110 10.22 -1.96 -7.26
CA VAL A 110 9.34 -0.79 -7.38
C VAL A 110 7.86 -1.19 -7.59
N ARG A 111 7.56 -2.42 -8.01
CA ARG A 111 6.21 -2.96 -8.20
C ARG A 111 5.62 -3.58 -6.93
N ASN A 112 6.34 -3.55 -5.80
CA ASN A 112 5.83 -4.05 -4.55
C ASN A 112 4.70 -3.15 -4.01
N ASN A 113 3.46 -3.52 -4.33
CA ASN A 113 2.28 -2.78 -3.90
C ASN A 113 2.13 -2.72 -2.37
N SER A 114 2.59 -3.75 -1.65
CA SER A 114 2.56 -3.76 -0.18
C SER A 114 3.47 -2.69 0.41
N ALA A 115 4.65 -2.47 -0.18
CA ALA A 115 5.56 -1.40 0.22
C ALA A 115 4.98 0.00 -0.08
N TRP A 116 4.31 0.19 -1.23
CA TRP A 116 3.60 1.46 -1.53
C TRP A 116 2.45 1.72 -0.55
N ASN A 117 1.64 0.70 -0.26
CA ASN A 117 0.59 0.79 0.75
C ASN A 117 1.17 1.11 2.14
N HIS A 118 2.28 0.47 2.48
CA HIS A 118 2.94 0.71 3.76
C HIS A 118 3.55 2.10 3.85
N ARG A 119 4.05 2.65 2.74
CA ARG A 119 4.46 4.06 2.64
C ARG A 119 3.32 5.02 2.99
N HIS A 120 2.14 4.80 2.41
CA HIS A 120 0.96 5.59 2.73
C HIS A 120 0.58 5.47 4.21
N PHE A 121 0.60 4.25 4.74
CA PHE A 121 0.33 3.97 6.15
C PHE A 121 1.28 4.74 7.08
N VAL A 122 2.60 4.66 6.87
CA VAL A 122 3.59 5.30 7.73
C VAL A 122 3.41 6.81 7.74
N ILE A 123 3.29 7.44 6.57
CA ILE A 123 3.13 8.89 6.47
C ILE A 123 1.85 9.34 7.17
N THR A 124 0.73 8.65 6.92
CA THR A 124 -0.57 8.97 7.54
C THR A 124 -0.54 8.88 9.07
N ASN A 125 0.25 7.97 9.64
CA ASN A 125 0.31 7.76 11.09
C ASN A 125 1.50 8.47 11.76
N THR A 126 2.30 9.24 11.02
CA THR A 126 3.43 10.01 11.56
C THR A 126 3.26 11.51 11.28
N THR A 127 3.71 11.98 10.12
CA THR A 127 3.69 13.40 9.76
C THR A 127 2.33 13.86 9.22
N GLY A 128 1.53 12.93 8.72
CA GLY A 128 0.44 13.24 7.79
C GLY A 128 0.96 13.80 6.47
N TYR A 129 0.03 14.18 5.59
CA TYR A 129 0.32 14.84 4.33
C TYR A 129 0.19 16.36 4.47
N THR A 130 1.17 17.01 5.10
CA THR A 130 1.31 18.47 4.99
C THR A 130 1.70 18.85 3.56
N ASN A 131 1.65 20.14 3.21
CA ASN A 131 2.04 20.60 1.88
C ASN A 131 3.49 20.20 1.55
N GLU A 132 4.41 20.35 2.51
CA GLU A 132 5.82 20.02 2.33
C GLU A 132 6.04 18.51 2.13
N VAL A 133 5.29 17.69 2.87
CA VAL A 133 5.32 16.22 2.70
C VAL A 133 4.71 15.85 1.35
N MET A 134 3.60 16.49 0.96
CA MET A 134 2.95 16.25 -0.32
C MET A 134 3.90 16.52 -1.49
N ASP A 135 4.55 17.68 -1.51
CA ASP A 135 5.48 18.07 -2.56
C ASP A 135 6.64 17.06 -2.69
N ARG A 136 7.21 16.66 -1.56
CA ARG A 136 8.26 15.63 -1.52
C ARG A 136 7.77 14.29 -2.07
N GLU A 137 6.58 13.84 -1.66
CA GLU A 137 6.03 12.56 -2.08
C GLU A 137 5.64 12.54 -3.56
N VAL A 138 5.11 13.64 -4.09
CA VAL A 138 4.86 13.78 -5.54
C VAL A 138 6.17 13.59 -6.31
N VAL A 139 7.23 14.32 -5.94
CA VAL A 139 8.53 14.20 -6.62
C VAL A 139 9.06 12.77 -6.55
N TYR A 140 9.03 12.17 -5.35
CA TYR A 140 9.45 10.79 -5.14
C TYR A 140 8.68 9.81 -6.03
N THR A 141 7.36 9.94 -6.09
CA THR A 141 6.52 9.04 -6.88
C THR A 141 6.74 9.21 -8.37
N LEU A 142 6.88 10.44 -8.87
CA LEU A 142 7.20 10.69 -10.28
C LEU A 142 8.56 10.08 -10.67
N ASP A 143 9.57 10.18 -9.79
CA ASP A 143 10.86 9.53 -10.00
C ASP A 143 10.75 8.00 -10.07
N LYS A 144 9.91 7.38 -9.24
CA LYS A 144 9.63 5.94 -9.33
C LYS A 144 8.84 5.56 -10.59
N ILE A 145 7.94 6.42 -11.06
CA ILE A 145 7.22 6.23 -12.33
C ILE A 145 8.19 6.26 -13.52
N LYS A 146 9.19 7.15 -13.52
CA LYS A 146 10.21 7.21 -14.60
C LYS A 146 10.93 5.88 -14.79
N ILE A 147 11.20 5.16 -13.70
CA ILE A 147 11.88 3.85 -13.72
C ILE A 147 11.00 2.78 -14.37
N ALA A 148 9.69 2.78 -14.05
CA ALA A 148 8.75 1.80 -14.57
C ALA A 148 7.40 2.46 -14.91
N PRO A 149 7.27 3.10 -16.10
CA PRO A 149 6.05 3.82 -16.48
C PRO A 149 4.77 2.99 -16.46
N ASN A 150 4.90 1.68 -16.71
CA ASN A 150 3.80 0.71 -16.74
C ASN A 150 3.61 -0.02 -15.41
N ASN A 151 4.15 0.51 -14.31
CA ASN A 151 3.88 0.02 -12.97
C ASN A 151 2.67 0.75 -12.38
N GLU A 152 1.59 0.02 -12.10
CA GLU A 152 0.35 0.58 -11.58
C GLU A 152 0.47 1.18 -10.18
N SER A 153 1.25 0.54 -9.29
CA SER A 153 1.34 0.91 -7.87
C SER A 153 1.69 2.39 -7.61
N PRO A 154 2.75 2.97 -8.20
CA PRO A 154 3.05 4.39 -8.00
C PRO A 154 1.98 5.32 -8.60
N TRP A 155 1.31 4.95 -9.69
CA TRP A 155 0.19 5.74 -10.22
C TRP A 155 -1.01 5.72 -9.28
N ASN A 156 -1.34 4.58 -8.70
CA ASN A 156 -2.41 4.47 -7.71
C ASN A 156 -2.06 5.23 -6.42
N TYR A 157 -0.78 5.20 -6.01
CA TYR A 157 -0.30 6.00 -4.89
C TYR A 157 -0.42 7.51 -5.16
N LEU A 158 0.05 7.98 -6.33
CA LEU A 158 -0.02 9.39 -6.72
C LEU A 158 -1.47 9.87 -6.81
N THR A 159 -2.29 9.17 -7.58
CA THR A 159 -3.64 9.64 -7.91
C THR A 159 -4.62 9.44 -6.76
N GLY A 160 -4.55 8.29 -6.07
CA GLY A 160 -5.47 7.95 -4.99
C GLY A 160 -5.01 8.43 -3.63
N ALA A 161 -3.81 8.02 -3.21
CA ALA A 161 -3.35 8.20 -1.83
C ALA A 161 -2.82 9.62 -1.55
N LEU A 162 -2.11 10.22 -2.50
CA LEU A 162 -1.57 11.59 -2.35
C LEU A 162 -2.63 12.64 -2.71
N LEU A 163 -3.15 12.58 -3.93
CA LEU A 163 -3.95 13.68 -4.48
C LEU A 163 -5.45 13.50 -4.29
N CYS A 164 -5.90 12.36 -3.76
CA CYS A 164 -7.33 12.05 -3.59
C CYS A 164 -8.15 12.31 -4.87
N GLY A 165 -7.54 12.07 -6.04
CA GLY A 165 -8.13 12.31 -7.34
C GLY A 165 -8.31 13.78 -7.72
N LYS A 166 -7.56 14.72 -7.13
CA LYS A 166 -7.51 16.15 -7.48
C LYS A 166 -6.21 16.46 -8.24
N LEU A 167 -6.06 15.96 -9.45
CA LEU A 167 -4.79 16.02 -10.17
C LEU A 167 -4.43 17.44 -10.62
N THR A 168 -5.43 18.29 -10.86
CA THR A 168 -5.24 19.70 -11.21
C THR A 168 -4.63 20.54 -10.08
N SER A 169 -4.59 20.05 -8.83
CA SER A 169 -3.89 20.75 -7.74
C SER A 169 -2.37 20.68 -7.85
N VAL A 170 -1.83 19.81 -8.71
CA VAL A 170 -0.39 19.65 -8.93
C VAL A 170 -0.11 19.62 -10.44
N PRO A 171 0.07 20.80 -11.07
CA PRO A 171 0.25 20.93 -12.51
C PRO A 171 1.41 20.09 -13.08
N GLU A 172 2.45 19.85 -12.27
CA GLU A 172 3.63 19.06 -12.62
C GLU A 172 3.26 17.63 -13.03
N VAL A 173 2.17 17.06 -12.48
CA VAL A 173 1.70 15.71 -12.85
C VAL A 173 1.24 15.68 -14.30
N LYS A 174 0.52 16.73 -14.74
CA LYS A 174 0.07 16.86 -16.14
C LYS A 174 1.27 16.98 -17.06
N THR A 175 2.15 17.94 -16.79
CA THR A 175 3.36 18.19 -17.61
C THR A 175 4.21 16.93 -17.72
N PHE A 176 4.43 16.23 -16.61
CA PHE A 176 5.16 14.97 -16.60
C PHE A 176 4.50 13.90 -17.48
N ALA A 177 3.18 13.72 -17.37
CA ALA A 177 2.47 12.72 -18.16
C ALA A 177 2.41 13.06 -19.66
N GLU A 178 2.29 14.35 -20.02
CA GLU A 178 2.41 14.83 -21.41
C GLU A 178 3.80 14.53 -21.97
N GLU A 179 4.87 14.86 -21.23
CA GLU A 179 6.25 14.56 -21.65
C GLU A 179 6.49 13.06 -21.88
N MET A 180 5.89 12.19 -21.05
CA MET A 180 6.00 10.74 -21.24
C MET A 180 5.34 10.29 -22.54
N MET A 181 4.15 10.83 -22.86
CA MET A 181 3.50 10.54 -24.14
C MET A 181 4.30 11.06 -25.33
N ASP A 182 4.85 12.26 -25.25
CA ASP A 182 5.66 12.86 -26.31
C ASP A 182 6.93 12.06 -26.59
N LYS A 183 7.51 11.44 -25.54
CA LYS A 183 8.61 10.47 -25.66
C LYS A 183 8.18 9.11 -26.21
N GLY A 184 6.91 8.93 -26.57
CA GLY A 184 6.37 7.70 -27.14
C GLY A 184 6.14 6.59 -26.11
N ILE A 185 6.08 6.89 -24.81
CA ILE A 185 5.78 5.89 -23.78
C ILE A 185 4.34 5.44 -23.92
N ARG A 186 4.17 4.16 -24.29
CA ARG A 186 2.87 3.50 -24.34
C ARG A 186 2.49 2.99 -22.96
N SER A 187 1.67 3.76 -22.25
CA SER A 187 1.18 3.40 -20.92
C SER A 187 -0.30 3.74 -20.76
N PRO A 188 -1.15 2.76 -20.36
CA PRO A 188 -2.53 3.06 -20.04
C PRO A 188 -2.65 3.97 -18.81
N TYR A 189 -1.69 3.92 -17.88
CA TYR A 189 -1.73 4.74 -16.67
C TYR A 189 -1.42 6.22 -16.94
N VAL A 190 -0.48 6.49 -17.85
CA VAL A 190 -0.21 7.86 -18.33
C VAL A 190 -1.46 8.43 -19.00
N ALA A 191 -2.07 7.68 -19.91
CA ALA A 191 -3.28 8.11 -20.61
C ALA A 191 -4.49 8.28 -19.69
N ALA A 192 -4.69 7.38 -18.74
CA ALA A 192 -5.76 7.50 -17.76
C ALA A 192 -5.57 8.72 -16.85
N THR A 193 -4.33 9.02 -16.46
CA THR A 193 -3.99 10.22 -15.67
C THR A 193 -4.30 11.50 -16.45
N LEU A 194 -3.85 11.61 -17.70
CA LEU A 194 -4.15 12.77 -18.54
C LEU A 194 -5.65 12.93 -18.79
N ALA A 195 -6.36 11.83 -19.10
CA ALA A 195 -7.81 11.87 -19.28
C ALA A 195 -8.50 12.47 -18.04
N LYS A 196 -8.08 12.04 -16.85
CA LYS A 196 -8.64 12.54 -15.58
C LYS A 196 -8.30 14.01 -15.33
N VAL A 197 -7.07 14.43 -15.61
CA VAL A 197 -6.68 15.85 -15.55
C VAL A 197 -7.59 16.67 -16.46
N TYR A 198 -7.68 16.33 -17.75
CA TYR A 198 -8.48 17.09 -18.71
C TYR A 198 -9.97 17.15 -18.35
N GLU A 199 -10.54 16.08 -17.77
CA GLU A 199 -11.90 16.12 -17.20
C GLU A 199 -12.04 17.14 -16.07
N GLU A 200 -11.07 17.20 -15.15
CA GLU A 200 -11.08 18.20 -14.07
C GLU A 200 -10.93 19.62 -14.62
N GLU A 201 -10.07 19.82 -15.62
CA GLU A 201 -9.89 21.11 -16.28
C GLU A 201 -11.17 21.56 -17.00
N PHE A 202 -11.86 20.64 -17.67
CA PHE A 202 -13.17 20.89 -18.27
C PHE A 202 -14.21 21.27 -17.21
N ALA A 203 -14.27 20.54 -16.09
CA ALA A 203 -15.16 20.88 -14.98
C ALA A 203 -14.85 22.25 -14.34
N GLN A 204 -13.63 22.76 -14.51
CA GLN A 204 -13.20 24.10 -14.09
C GLN A 204 -13.47 25.19 -15.16
N GLY A 205 -14.09 24.84 -16.29
CA GLY A 205 -14.51 25.78 -17.34
C GLY A 205 -13.57 25.88 -18.55
N ARG A 206 -12.54 25.02 -18.65
CA ARG A 206 -11.69 24.94 -19.85
C ARG A 206 -12.30 24.01 -20.88
N GLU A 207 -13.17 24.58 -21.71
CA GLU A 207 -13.93 23.90 -22.75
C GLU A 207 -13.06 23.09 -23.72
N GLU A 208 -11.84 23.58 -24.05
CA GLU A 208 -10.93 22.84 -24.92
C GLU A 208 -10.69 21.42 -24.41
N SER A 209 -10.36 21.30 -23.11
CA SER A 209 -9.93 20.07 -22.40
C SER A 209 -10.88 18.88 -22.58
N ARG A 210 -12.15 19.14 -22.87
CA ARG A 210 -13.13 18.08 -23.17
C ARG A 210 -12.68 17.22 -24.34
N LYS A 211 -12.13 17.84 -25.39
CA LYS A 211 -11.66 17.13 -26.59
C LYS A 211 -10.41 16.31 -26.29
N GLU A 212 -9.48 16.84 -25.50
CA GLU A 212 -8.26 16.16 -25.07
C GLU A 212 -8.59 14.93 -24.21
N ALA A 213 -9.53 15.06 -23.27
CA ALA A 213 -10.02 13.93 -22.47
C ALA A 213 -10.62 12.82 -23.35
N VAL A 214 -11.50 13.18 -24.29
CA VAL A 214 -12.09 12.23 -25.27
C VAL A 214 -11.00 11.52 -26.08
N ASN A 215 -9.99 12.27 -26.57
CA ASN A 215 -8.87 11.68 -27.30
C ASN A 215 -8.09 10.67 -26.45
N MET A 216 -7.93 10.92 -25.15
CA MET A 216 -7.27 9.95 -24.25
C MET A 216 -8.12 8.69 -24.04
N TYR A 217 -9.43 8.83 -23.88
CA TYR A 217 -10.33 7.67 -23.77
C TYR A 217 -10.36 6.82 -25.04
N ASP A 218 -10.28 7.45 -26.21
CA ASP A 218 -10.16 6.71 -27.47
C ASP A 218 -8.86 5.90 -27.55
N LYS A 219 -7.72 6.51 -27.19
CA LYS A 219 -6.44 5.77 -27.14
C LYS A 219 -6.47 4.60 -26.14
N LEU A 220 -7.14 4.78 -25.01
CA LEU A 220 -7.30 3.74 -23.97
C LEU A 220 -8.15 2.58 -24.46
N SER A 221 -9.29 2.87 -25.10
CA SER A 221 -10.26 1.86 -25.56
C SER A 221 -9.76 1.07 -26.79
N SER A 222 -8.94 1.70 -27.64
CA SER A 222 -8.39 1.08 -28.86
C SER A 222 -7.10 0.32 -28.63
N ASP A 223 -6.07 0.98 -28.06
CA ASP A 223 -4.67 0.60 -28.26
C ASP A 223 -3.87 0.38 -26.98
N LEU A 224 -4.33 0.93 -25.85
CA LEU A 224 -3.56 0.94 -24.59
C LEU A 224 -4.16 0.05 -23.50
N ASP A 225 -5.49 -0.11 -23.41
CA ASP A 225 -6.15 -0.87 -22.35
C ASP A 225 -7.44 -1.56 -22.84
N GLY A 226 -7.28 -2.43 -23.85
CA GLY A 226 -8.41 -3.11 -24.49
C GLY A 226 -9.23 -3.99 -23.54
N ILE A 227 -8.65 -4.48 -22.44
CA ILE A 227 -9.38 -5.26 -21.43
C ILE A 227 -10.43 -4.41 -20.69
N ARG A 228 -10.20 -3.09 -20.54
CA ARG A 228 -11.14 -2.14 -19.95
C ARG A 228 -11.85 -1.28 -21.00
N ARG A 229 -11.91 -1.70 -22.27
CA ARG A 229 -12.55 -0.94 -23.36
C ARG A 229 -13.92 -0.39 -23.00
N ALA A 230 -14.82 -1.24 -22.52
CA ALA A 230 -16.19 -0.85 -22.16
C ALA A 230 -16.23 0.23 -21.05
N TYR A 231 -15.27 0.20 -20.12
CA TYR A 231 -15.14 1.24 -19.10
C TYR A 231 -14.73 2.58 -19.71
N TRP A 232 -13.75 2.58 -20.62
CA TRP A 232 -13.29 3.81 -21.27
C TRP A 232 -14.33 4.41 -22.22
N GLU A 233 -15.06 3.58 -22.95
CA GLU A 233 -16.20 4.00 -23.78
C GLU A 233 -17.30 4.63 -22.93
N HIS A 234 -17.66 4.00 -21.81
CA HIS A 234 -18.63 4.55 -20.86
C HIS A 234 -18.19 5.92 -20.32
N ARG A 235 -16.91 6.07 -19.94
CA ARG A 235 -16.36 7.35 -19.46
C ARG A 235 -16.41 8.44 -20.52
N LYS A 236 -16.05 8.10 -21.76
CA LYS A 236 -16.15 9.00 -22.91
C LYS A 236 -17.59 9.46 -23.16
N GLU A 237 -18.56 8.54 -23.16
CA GLU A 237 -19.98 8.87 -23.37
C GLU A 237 -20.51 9.80 -22.27
N ALA A 238 -20.14 9.55 -21.01
CA ALA A 238 -20.52 10.40 -19.89
C ALA A 238 -20.00 11.84 -20.09
N LEU A 239 -18.74 12.01 -20.53
CA LEU A 239 -18.15 13.32 -20.77
C LEU A 239 -18.75 14.04 -21.99
N LEU A 240 -19.14 13.30 -23.03
CA LEU A 240 -19.84 13.86 -24.21
C LEU A 240 -21.30 14.25 -23.92
N SER A 241 -21.86 13.74 -22.83
CA SER A 241 -23.23 14.05 -22.39
C SER A 241 -23.30 15.18 -21.36
N ALA A 242 -22.16 15.52 -20.74
CA ALA A 242 -21.98 16.66 -19.83
C ALA A 242 -21.85 17.98 -20.62
#